data_AF-A0AAU6SDP4-F1
#
_entry.id   AF-A0AAU6SDP4-F1
#
_cell.length_a   1.000
_cell.length_b   1.000
_cell.length_c   1.000
_cell.angle_alpha   90.00
_cell.angle_beta   90.00
_cell.angle_gamma   90.00
#
_symmetry.space_group_name_H-M   'P 1'
#
loop_
_entity.id
_entity.type
_entity.pdbx_description
1 polymer ?
#
loop_
_entity_poly.entity_id
_entity_poly.type
_entity_poly.pdbx_seq_one_letter_code
_entity_poly.pdbx_strand_id
1 'polypeptide(L)'
;MTRGYVVNLMRKAGHSEIAVALVSAALFSALHASNLLLGQSPFATLLQLLYTFAFGICMYLALRVTGNLIWPILLHASTDPSIFLQAAHPADGPLATIAGFGNIPVILVGLLAIIFIRGRVDATRGAADALSADPVR
;
A
#
# COMPACT_ATOMS: atom_id res chain seq x y z
N MET A 1 -4.03 8.47 -3.16
CA MET A 1 -5.35 8.50 -2.49
C MET A 1 -5.37 7.69 -1.18
N THR A 2 -5.29 6.35 -1.23
CA THR A 2 -5.42 5.47 -0.04
C THR A 2 -4.37 5.68 1.05
N ARG A 3 -3.15 6.11 0.73
CA ARG A 3 -2.07 6.30 1.73
C ARG A 3 -1.95 7.75 2.21
N GLY A 4 -2.53 8.69 1.48
CA GLY A 4 -2.57 10.10 1.86
C GLY A 4 -3.81 10.39 2.70
N TYR A 5 -5.01 10.08 2.19
CA TYR A 5 -6.25 10.42 2.88
C TYR A 5 -6.64 9.41 3.96
N VAL A 6 -6.72 8.11 3.63
CA VAL A 6 -7.19 7.09 4.60
C VAL A 6 -6.23 6.96 5.77
N VAL A 7 -4.92 6.94 5.52
CA VAL A 7 -3.92 6.86 6.60
C VAL A 7 -4.01 8.09 7.51
N ASN A 8 -4.06 9.30 6.94
CA ASN A 8 -4.18 10.51 7.76
C ASN A 8 -5.49 10.53 8.57
N LEU A 9 -6.61 10.16 7.96
CA LEU A 9 -7.91 10.13 8.64
C LEU A 9 -7.90 9.12 9.79
N MET A 10 -7.45 7.89 9.52
CA MET A 10 -7.40 6.81 10.52
C MET A 10 -6.45 7.13 11.68
N ARG A 11 -5.28 7.72 11.37
CA ARG A 11 -4.33 8.16 12.40
C ARG A 11 -4.87 9.31 13.24
N LYS A 12 -5.53 10.31 12.63
CA LYS A 12 -6.21 11.40 13.35
C LYS A 12 -7.33 10.90 14.25
N ALA A 13 -8.02 9.83 13.85
CA ALA A 13 -9.02 9.16 14.68
C ALA A 13 -8.43 8.28 15.80
N GLY A 14 -7.11 8.24 15.97
CA GLY A 14 -6.45 7.50 17.05
C GLY A 14 -6.40 5.99 16.86
N HIS A 15 -6.62 5.48 15.64
CA HIS A 15 -6.54 4.04 15.39
C HIS A 15 -5.10 3.51 15.50
N SER A 16 -4.99 2.20 15.78
CA SER A 16 -3.71 1.52 15.81
C SER A 16 -3.06 1.48 14.43
N GLU A 17 -1.73 1.45 14.39
CA GLU A 17 -0.97 1.44 13.14
C GLU A 17 -1.29 0.18 12.30
N ILE A 18 -1.57 -0.95 12.96
CA ILE A 18 -2.01 -2.17 12.26
C ILE A 18 -3.37 -2.00 11.59
N ALA A 19 -4.35 -1.36 12.25
CA ALA A 19 -5.64 -1.08 11.64
C ALA A 19 -5.51 -0.11 10.46
N VAL A 20 -4.69 0.93 10.61
CA VAL A 20 -4.37 1.89 9.55
C VAL A 20 -3.78 1.18 8.33
N ALA A 21 -2.80 0.29 8.55
CA ALA A 21 -2.15 -0.48 7.50
C ALA A 21 -3.14 -1.38 6.75
N LEU A 22 -3.90 -2.18 7.49
CA LEU A 22 -4.85 -3.15 6.94
C LEU A 22 -5.97 -2.47 6.16
N VAL A 23 -6.58 -1.41 6.70
CA VAL A 23 -7.66 -0.69 6.02
C VAL A 23 -7.16 0.01 4.76
N SER A 24 -5.99 0.67 4.83
CA SER A 24 -5.41 1.33 3.66
C SER A 24 -5.07 0.33 2.55
N ALA A 25 -4.50 -0.83 2.91
CA ALA A 25 -4.17 -1.90 1.97
C ALA A 25 -5.43 -2.57 1.39
N ALA A 26 -6.44 -2.84 2.22
CA ALA A 26 -7.70 -3.43 1.79
C ALA A 26 -8.45 -2.52 0.80
N LEU A 27 -8.56 -1.22 1.09
CA LEU A 27 -9.18 -0.28 0.16
C LEU A 27 -8.40 -0.17 -1.15
N PHE A 28 -7.06 -0.17 -1.09
CA PHE A 28 -6.26 -0.17 -2.32
C PHE A 28 -6.47 -1.43 -3.16
N SER A 29 -6.50 -2.60 -2.53
CA SER A 29 -6.79 -3.85 -3.23
C SER A 29 -8.21 -3.83 -3.81
N ALA A 30 -9.22 -3.40 -3.04
CA ALA A 30 -10.60 -3.31 -3.50
C ALA A 30 -10.79 -2.43 -4.74
N LEU A 31 -10.02 -1.34 -4.89
CA LEU A 31 -10.07 -0.52 -6.12
C LEU A 31 -9.71 -1.32 -7.38
N HIS A 32 -8.88 -2.35 -7.27
CA HIS A 32 -8.51 -3.21 -8.40
C HIS A 32 -9.58 -4.24 -8.74
N ALA A 33 -10.55 -4.50 -7.85
CA ALA A 33 -11.68 -5.37 -8.18
C ALA A 33 -12.52 -4.81 -9.34
N SER A 34 -12.46 -3.49 -9.58
CA SER A 34 -13.07 -2.85 -10.75
C SER A 34 -12.58 -3.42 -12.09
N ASN A 35 -11.40 -4.04 -12.15
CA ASN A 35 -10.90 -4.70 -13.35
C ASN A 35 -11.77 -5.87 -13.81
N LEU A 36 -12.55 -6.47 -12.90
CA LEU A 36 -13.56 -7.46 -13.26
C LEU A 36 -14.63 -6.87 -14.19
N LEU A 37 -15.01 -5.60 -13.97
CA LEU A 37 -15.95 -4.87 -14.82
C LEU A 37 -15.34 -4.50 -16.18
N LEU A 38 -14.00 -4.51 -16.27
CA LEU A 38 -13.23 -4.24 -17.49
C LEU A 38 -12.83 -5.52 -18.24
N GLY A 39 -13.37 -6.68 -17.83
CA GLY A 39 -13.20 -7.96 -18.54
C GLY A 39 -12.05 -8.85 -18.04
N GLN A 40 -11.36 -8.51 -16.96
CA GLN A 40 -10.35 -9.38 -16.35
C GLN A 40 -11.01 -10.65 -15.76
N SER A 41 -10.38 -11.82 -15.91
CA SER A 41 -10.96 -13.06 -15.37
C SER A 41 -11.05 -13.05 -13.83
N PRO A 42 -12.01 -13.77 -13.22
CA PRO A 42 -12.13 -13.84 -11.76
C PRO A 42 -10.86 -14.36 -11.07
N PHE A 43 -10.22 -15.38 -11.64
CA PHE A 43 -9.00 -15.95 -11.08
C PHE A 43 -7.82 -14.99 -11.11
N ALA A 44 -7.61 -14.31 -12.25
CA ALA A 44 -6.56 -13.28 -12.36
C ALA A 44 -6.82 -12.11 -11.40
N THR A 45 -8.09 -11.70 -11.27
CA THR A 45 -8.49 -10.66 -10.31
C THR A 45 -8.21 -11.08 -8.88
N LEU A 46 -8.52 -12.32 -8.49
CA LEU A 46 -8.23 -12.82 -7.14
C LEU A 46 -6.73 -12.75 -6.82
N LEU A 47 -5.87 -13.18 -7.75
CA LEU A 47 -4.41 -13.08 -7.59
C LEU A 47 -3.96 -11.62 -7.51
N GLN A 48 -4.53 -10.74 -8.32
CA GLN A 48 -4.25 -9.30 -8.28
C GLN A 48 -4.66 -8.69 -6.94
N LEU A 49 -5.80 -9.07 -6.38
CA LEU A 49 -6.26 -8.57 -5.08
C LEU A 49 -5.31 -8.99 -3.97
N LEU A 50 -4.88 -10.26 -3.93
CA LEU A 50 -3.89 -10.76 -2.98
C LEU A 50 -2.57 -9.99 -3.08
N TYR A 51 -2.05 -9.84 -4.30
CA TYR A 51 -0.82 -9.10 -4.56
C TYR A 51 -0.92 -7.63 -4.13
N THR A 52 -1.94 -6.91 -4.61
CA THR A 52 -2.12 -5.48 -4.32
C THR A 52 -2.39 -5.21 -2.86
N PHE A 53 -3.04 -6.13 -2.13
CA PHE A 53 -3.17 -6.05 -0.69
C PHE A 53 -1.80 -6.12 0.01
N ALA A 54 -1.01 -7.17 -0.26
CA ALA A 54 0.31 -7.33 0.34
C ALA A 54 1.26 -6.19 -0.04
N PHE A 55 1.26 -5.78 -1.32
CA PHE A 55 2.00 -4.62 -1.80
C PHE A 55 1.54 -3.32 -1.12
N GLY A 56 0.25 -3.22 -0.79
CA GLY A 56 -0.29 -2.13 -0.01
C GLY A 56 0.24 -2.04 1.41
N ILE A 57 0.55 -3.17 2.04
CA ILE A 57 1.25 -3.22 3.33
C ILE A 57 2.71 -2.73 3.16
N CYS A 58 3.42 -3.18 2.11
CA CYS A 58 4.77 -2.72 1.82
C CYS A 58 4.84 -1.20 1.63
N MET A 59 3.91 -0.63 0.85
CA MET A 59 3.81 0.82 0.66
C MET A 59 3.48 1.56 1.97
N TYR A 60 2.62 1.00 2.82
CA TYR A 60 2.37 1.58 4.14
C TYR A 60 3.64 1.59 5.01
N LEU A 61 4.42 0.51 5.01
CA LEU A 61 5.70 0.46 5.70
C LEU A 61 6.70 1.46 5.15
N ALA A 62 6.80 1.59 3.82
CA ALA A 62 7.65 2.59 3.18
C ALA A 62 7.29 4.00 3.66
N LEU A 63 5.99 4.34 3.69
CA LEU A 63 5.52 5.60 4.25
C LEU A 63 5.90 5.74 5.73
N ARG A 64 5.76 4.68 6.52
CA ARG A 64 6.01 4.71 7.96
C ARG A 64 7.48 4.87 8.32
N VAL A 65 8.36 4.19 7.60
CA VAL A 65 9.82 4.25 7.80
C VAL A 65 10.39 5.58 7.32
N THR A 66 9.90 6.09 6.19
CA THR A 66 10.46 7.29 5.56
C THR A 66 9.76 8.59 5.95
N GLY A 67 8.54 8.51 6.48
CA GLY A 67 7.69 9.66 6.76
C GLY A 67 7.23 10.44 5.50
N ASN A 68 7.48 9.92 4.29
CA ASN A 68 7.24 10.66 3.05
C ASN A 68 6.41 9.85 2.03
N LEU A 69 5.41 10.51 1.44
CA LEU A 69 4.50 9.95 0.44
C LEU A 69 5.16 9.67 -0.91
N ILE A 70 6.30 10.28 -1.22
CA ILE A 70 6.98 10.05 -2.50
C ILE A 70 7.39 8.59 -2.68
N TRP A 71 7.80 7.90 -1.61
CA TRP A 71 8.25 6.50 -1.68
C TRP A 71 7.11 5.53 -2.04
N PRO A 72 5.94 5.56 -1.38
CA PRO A 72 4.77 4.82 -1.85
C PRO A 72 4.38 5.11 -3.30
N ILE A 73 4.51 6.38 -3.75
CA ILE A 73 4.17 6.77 -5.13
C ILE A 73 5.14 6.10 -6.11
N LEU A 74 6.44 6.17 -5.85
CA LEU A 74 7.46 5.55 -6.70
C LEU A 74 7.33 4.03 -6.72
N LEU A 75 7.07 3.39 -5.58
CA LEU A 75 6.80 1.96 -5.51
C LEU A 75 5.62 1.58 -6.41
N HIS A 76 4.50 2.27 -6.27
CA HIS A 76 3.32 2.02 -7.11
C HIS A 76 3.57 2.24 -8.60
N ALA A 77 4.25 3.33 -8.95
CA ALA A 77 4.61 3.65 -10.32
C ALA A 77 5.54 2.61 -10.95
N SER A 78 6.32 1.88 -10.14
CA SER A 78 7.21 0.82 -10.61
C SER A 78 6.51 -0.50 -10.94
N THR A 79 5.24 -0.68 -10.56
CA THR A 79 4.52 -1.96 -10.73
C THR A 79 3.36 -1.90 -11.70
N ASP A 80 2.57 -0.82 -11.68
CA ASP A 80 1.32 -0.76 -12.42
C ASP A 80 1.52 -0.57 -13.94
N PRO A 81 2.35 0.39 -14.41
CA PRO A 81 2.63 0.55 -15.83
C PRO A 81 3.39 -0.65 -16.42
N SER A 82 4.24 -1.29 -15.62
CA SER A 82 5.08 -2.42 -16.05
C SER A 82 4.28 -3.66 -16.43
N ILE A 83 3.10 -3.88 -15.85
CA ILE A 83 2.24 -5.00 -16.26
C ILE A 83 1.67 -4.76 -17.66
N PHE A 84 1.16 -3.54 -17.91
CA PHE A 84 0.65 -3.17 -19.25
C PHE A 84 1.77 -3.19 -20.28
N LEU A 85 2.96 -2.71 -19.92
CA LEU A 85 4.12 -2.72 -20.79
C LEU A 85 4.57 -4.15 -21.12
N GLN A 86 4.65 -5.04 -20.13
CA GLN A 86 5.00 -6.45 -20.33
C GLN A 86 3.94 -7.20 -21.17
N ALA A 87 2.66 -6.85 -21.01
CA ALA A 87 1.58 -7.44 -21.81
C ALA A 87 1.63 -6.97 -23.28
N ALA A 88 1.95 -5.70 -23.52
CA ALA A 88 2.08 -5.12 -24.85
C ALA A 88 3.41 -5.50 -25.54
N HIS A 89 4.48 -5.65 -24.76
CA HIS A 89 5.83 -5.95 -25.21
C HIS A 89 6.43 -7.05 -24.33
N PRO A 90 6.09 -8.33 -24.58
CA PRO A 90 6.64 -9.44 -23.83
C PRO A 90 8.16 -9.46 -23.92
N ALA A 91 8.83 -9.39 -22.77
CA ALA A 91 10.27 -9.61 -22.69
C ALA A 91 10.58 -11.10 -22.87
N ASP A 92 11.57 -11.42 -23.71
CA ASP A 92 12.06 -12.77 -23.93
C ASP A 92 13.40 -13.02 -23.20
N GLY A 93 13.64 -14.29 -22.84
CA GLY A 93 14.92 -14.75 -22.29
C GLY A 93 14.92 -15.00 -20.77
N PRO A 94 16.06 -15.47 -20.22
CA PRO A 94 16.15 -15.96 -18.84
C PRO A 94 15.75 -14.94 -17.76
N LEU A 95 15.99 -13.65 -18.02
CA LEU A 95 15.62 -12.57 -17.09
C LEU A 95 14.10 -12.39 -16.97
N ALA A 96 13.34 -12.62 -18.04
CA ALA A 96 11.88 -12.54 -18.01
C ALA A 96 11.28 -13.65 -17.14
N THR A 97 11.85 -14.86 -17.21
CA THR A 97 11.48 -15.98 -16.33
C THR A 97 11.72 -15.64 -14.87
N ILE A 98 12.87 -15.05 -14.53
CA ILE A 98 13.19 -14.61 -13.17
C ILE A 98 12.20 -13.52 -12.70
N ALA A 99 11.94 -12.52 -13.56
CA ALA A 99 11.01 -11.43 -13.26
C ALA A 99 9.58 -11.93 -12.99
N GLY A 100 9.14 -13.00 -13.66
CA GLY A 100 7.84 -13.63 -13.43
C GLY A 100 7.62 -14.12 -11.99
N PHE A 101 8.70 -14.41 -11.24
CA PHE A 101 8.62 -14.79 -9.83
C PHE A 101 8.58 -13.60 -8.87
N GLY A 102 8.77 -12.36 -9.35
CA GLY A 102 8.89 -11.16 -8.51
C GLY A 102 7.67 -10.87 -7.63
N ASN A 103 6.49 -11.34 -8.00
CA ASN A 103 5.27 -11.13 -7.20
C ASN A 103 5.29 -11.94 -5.89
N ILE A 104 5.92 -13.12 -5.88
CA ILE A 104 5.97 -14.02 -4.72
C ILE A 104 6.67 -13.36 -3.52
N PRO A 105 7.90 -12.83 -3.62
CA PRO A 105 8.55 -12.19 -2.48
C PRO A 105 7.78 -10.97 -1.98
N VAL A 106 7.14 -10.17 -2.87
CA VAL A 106 6.31 -9.04 -2.45
C VAL A 106 5.13 -9.50 -1.59
N ILE A 107 4.44 -10.56 -2.00
CA ILE A 107 3.33 -11.14 -1.24
C ILE A 107 3.83 -11.63 0.13
N LEU A 108 4.89 -12.42 0.14
CA LEU A 108 5.44 -12.99 1.38
C LEU A 108 5.90 -11.90 2.35
N VAL A 109 6.66 -10.91 1.87
CA VAL A 109 7.13 -9.78 2.68
C VAL A 109 5.96 -8.96 3.19
N GLY A 110 4.98 -8.62 2.34
CA GLY A 110 3.82 -7.83 2.73
C GLY A 110 2.96 -8.50 3.79
N LEU A 111 2.73 -9.81 3.68
CA LEU A 111 1.97 -10.57 4.68
C LEU A 111 2.75 -10.76 5.99
N LEU A 112 4.04 -11.12 5.89
CA LEU A 112 4.90 -11.30 7.07
C LEU A 112 5.06 -9.99 7.85
N ALA A 113 5.19 -8.86 7.14
CA ALA A 113 5.28 -7.53 7.71
C ALA A 113 4.14 -7.20 8.69
N ILE A 114 2.92 -7.72 8.47
CA ILE A 114 1.75 -7.44 9.31
C ILE A 114 2.03 -7.80 10.78
N ILE A 115 2.74 -8.91 11.03
CA ILE A 115 3.10 -9.38 12.38
C ILE A 115 4.01 -8.37 13.11
N PHE A 116 4.73 -7.55 12.35
CA PHE A 116 5.68 -6.57 12.85
C PHE A 116 5.11 -5.15 12.99
N ILE A 117 3.85 -4.91 12.62
CA ILE A 117 3.23 -3.59 12.76
C ILE A 117 2.67 -3.44 14.17
N ARG A 118 3.31 -2.60 14.99
CA ARG A 118 2.85 -2.24 16.35
C ARG A 118 2.79 -0.73 16.54
N GLY A 119 2.02 -0.29 17.53
CA GLY A 119 1.91 1.11 17.95
C GLY A 119 0.51 1.70 17.78
N ARG A 120 0.24 2.76 18.53
CA ARG A 120 -0.91 3.65 18.35
C ARG A 120 -0.36 5.05 18.07
N VAL A 121 -1.09 5.84 17.29
CA VAL A 121 -0.78 7.27 17.17
C VAL A 121 -1.26 7.93 18.45
N ASP A 122 -0.34 8.45 19.26
CA ASP A 122 -0.69 9.17 20.48
C ASP A 122 -1.50 10.41 20.11
N ALA A 123 -2.83 10.32 20.28
CA ALA A 123 -3.76 11.43 20.09
C ALA A 123 -3.37 12.65 20.94
N THR A 124 -2.62 12.42 22.02
CA THR A 124 -2.08 13.43 22.95
C THR A 124 -1.09 14.37 22.28
N ARG A 125 -0.31 13.93 21.28
CA ARG A 125 0.70 14.78 20.61
C ARG A 125 0.04 15.76 19.64
N GLY A 126 -1.01 15.34 18.94
CA GLY A 126 -1.81 16.23 18.08
C GLY A 126 -2.58 17.30 18.86
N ALA A 127 -3.06 16.96 20.07
CA ALA A 127 -3.68 17.93 20.98
C ALA A 127 -2.66 18.92 21.57
N ALA A 128 -1.46 18.44 21.95
CA ALA A 128 -0.38 19.29 22.45
C ALA A 128 0.17 20.24 21.38
N ASP A 129 0.36 19.76 20.14
CA ASP A 129 0.80 20.58 19.02
C ASP A 129 -0.26 21.64 18.66
N ALA A 130 -1.56 21.28 18.69
CA ALA A 130 -2.66 22.22 18.46
C ALA A 130 -2.79 23.28 19.57
N LEU A 131 -2.52 22.92 20.83
CA LEU A 131 -2.49 23.87 21.95
C LEU A 131 -1.25 24.77 21.92
N SER A 132 -0.13 24.29 21.36
CA SER A 132 1.10 25.09 21.20
C SER A 132 1.09 26.02 19.99
N ALA A 133 0.23 25.76 19.01
CA ALA A 133 0.08 26.55 17.79
C ALA A 133 -0.92 27.70 17.94
N ASP A 134 -1.53 27.89 19.12
CA ASP A 134 -2.37 29.03 19.45
C ASP A 134 -1.49 30.17 20.00
N PRO A 135 -1.14 31.21 19.22
CA PRO A 135 -0.24 32.26 19.67
C PRO A 135 -0.94 33.30 20.56
N VAL A 136 -2.19 33.05 20.95
CA VAL A 136 -3.05 34.03 21.63
C VAL A 136 -3.68 33.43 22.89
N ARG A 137 -2.85 33.16 23.90
CA ARG A 137 -3.20 33.26 25.32
C ARG A 137 -2.05 33.81 26.12
#